data_AF-A0A401YC50-F1
#
_entry.id   AF-A0A401YC50-F1
#
_cell.length_a   1.000
_cell.length_b   1.000
_cell.length_c   1.000
_cell.angle_alpha   90.00
_cell.angle_beta   90.00
_cell.angle_gamma   90.00
#
_symmetry.space_group_name_H-M   'P 1'
#
loop_
_entity.id
_entity.type
_entity.pdbx_description
1 polymer ?
#
loop_
_entity_poly.entity_id
_entity_poly.type
_entity_poly.pdbx_seq_one_letter_code
_entity_poly.pdbx_strand_id
1 'polypeptide(L)'
;MSRLRVALRQLPIPLAGTLVGGVVLGAVGGIIGFVLGLRAHPPTAWFAVLEIGIPVGLVGALLGFLFGLIAQWIARAPAEDPEADDIARH
;
A
#
# COMPACT_ATOMS: atom_id res chain seq x y z
N MET A 1 -10.40 18.55 -9.08
CA MET A 1 -9.16 17.79 -8.78
C MET A 1 -8.24 18.40 -7.72
N SER A 2 -8.31 19.70 -7.40
CA SER A 2 -7.48 20.32 -6.36
C SER A 2 -7.77 19.79 -4.94
N ARG A 3 -9.04 19.63 -4.57
CA ARG A 3 -9.44 19.15 -3.24
C ARG A 3 -8.98 17.72 -2.94
N LEU A 4 -9.01 16.83 -3.94
CA LEU A 4 -8.55 15.44 -3.79
C LEU A 4 -7.04 15.38 -3.51
N ARG A 5 -6.24 16.19 -4.20
CA ARG A 5 -4.79 16.27 -3.96
C ARG A 5 -4.46 16.80 -2.57
N VAL A 6 -5.20 17.78 -2.08
CA VAL A 6 -5.01 18.32 -0.72
C VAL A 6 -5.38 17.27 0.33
N ALA A 7 -6.50 16.57 0.15
CA ALA A 7 -6.92 15.50 1.05
C ALA A 7 -5.90 14.34 1.10
N LEU A 8 -5.41 13.90 -0.07
CA LEU A 8 -4.40 12.84 -0.17
C LEU A 8 -3.07 13.23 0.50
N ARG A 9 -2.69 14.52 0.48
CA ARG A 9 -1.49 15.02 1.17
C ARG A 9 -1.60 15.06 2.69
N GLN A 10 -2.82 15.06 3.23
CA GLN A 10 -3.07 15.09 4.67
C GLN A 10 -3.25 13.68 5.26
N LEU A 11 -3.19 12.63 4.45
CA LEU A 11 -3.33 11.27 4.94
C LEU A 11 -2.11 10.85 5.79
N PRO A 12 -2.33 10.15 6.91
CA PRO A 12 -1.24 9.52 7.64
C PRO A 12 -0.55 8.48 6.75
N ILE A 13 0.79 8.44 6.81
CA ILE A 13 1.67 7.55 6.03
C ILE A 13 1.16 6.10 5.90
N PRO A 14 0.69 5.42 6.97
CA PRO A 14 0.11 4.07 6.85
C PRO A 14 -1.08 4.00 5.89
N LEU A 15 -1.99 4.97 5.95
CA LEU A 15 -3.20 5.00 5.12
C LEU A 15 -2.87 5.30 3.66
N ALA A 16 -1.89 6.18 3.42
CA ALA A 16 -1.36 6.43 2.08
C ALA A 16 -0.72 5.15 1.49
N GLY A 17 0.04 4.41 2.31
CA GLY A 17 0.61 3.12 1.94
C GLY A 17 -0.45 2.09 1.54
N THR A 18 -1.54 1.97 2.30
CA THR A 18 -2.69 1.08 1.98
C THR A 18 -3.27 1.38 0.61
N LEU A 19 -3.54 2.65 0.32
CA LEU A 19 -4.17 3.04 -0.94
C LEU A 19 -3.25 2.76 -2.13
N VAL A 20 -1.97 3.12 -2.02
CA VAL A 20 -0.99 2.89 -3.09
C VAL A 20 -0.80 1.39 -3.32
N GLY A 21 -0.53 0.62 -2.25
CA GLY A 21 -0.31 -0.82 -2.34
C GLY A 21 -1.52 -1.54 -2.91
N GLY A 22 -2.73 -1.21 -2.43
CA GLY A 22 -3.96 -1.83 -2.90
C GLY A 22 -4.30 -1.50 -4.35
N VAL A 23 -4.12 -0.25 -4.77
CA VAL A 23 -4.37 0.16 -6.17
C VAL A 23 -3.38 -0.48 -7.12
N VAL A 24 -2.08 -0.46 -6.80
CA VAL A 24 -1.04 -1.00 -7.68
C VAL A 24 -1.19 -2.52 -7.84
N LEU A 25 -1.26 -3.26 -6.74
CA LEU A 25 -1.39 -4.72 -6.80
C LEU A 25 -2.78 -5.14 -7.31
N GLY A 26 -3.85 -4.44 -6.93
CA GLY A 26 -5.19 -4.69 -7.46
C GLY A 26 -5.28 -4.49 -8.97
N ALA A 27 -4.61 -3.48 -9.52
CA ALA A 27 -4.52 -3.28 -10.97
C ALA A 27 -3.78 -4.44 -11.65
N VAL A 28 -2.65 -4.88 -11.10
CA VAL A 28 -1.89 -6.03 -11.61
C VAL A 28 -2.74 -7.31 -11.58
N GLY A 29 -3.40 -7.60 -10.45
CA GLY A 29 -4.28 -8.75 -10.30
C GLY A 29 -5.48 -8.70 -11.24
N GLY A 30 -6.08 -7.52 -11.45
CA GLY A 30 -7.17 -7.32 -12.39
C GLY A 30 -6.75 -7.59 -13.84
N ILE A 31 -5.56 -7.14 -14.25
CA ILE A 31 -5.01 -7.43 -15.58
C ILE A 31 -4.79 -8.94 -15.76
N ILE A 32 -4.16 -9.60 -14.76
CA ILE A 32 -3.94 -11.05 -14.80
C ILE A 32 -5.26 -11.82 -14.88
N GLY A 33 -6.25 -11.43 -14.06
CA GLY A 33 -7.60 -11.95 -14.09
C GLY A 33 -8.27 -11.81 -15.44
N PHE A 34 -8.16 -10.64 -16.06
CA PHE A 34 -8.72 -10.42 -17.40
C PHE A 34 -8.10 -11.35 -18.45
N VAL A 35 -6.77 -11.48 -18.45
CA VAL A 35 -6.05 -12.33 -19.40
C VAL A 35 -6.43 -13.80 -19.24
N LEU A 36 -6.52 -14.29 -18.00
CA LEU A 36 -6.95 -15.65 -17.70
C LEU A 36 -8.42 -15.88 -18.10
N GLY A 37 -9.28 -14.90 -17.81
CA GLY A 37 -10.68 -14.91 -18.21
C GLY A 37 -10.86 -15.00 -19.72
N LEU A 38 -10.10 -14.23 -20.51
CA LEU A 38 -10.14 -14.27 -21.96
C LEU A 38 -9.67 -15.62 -22.53
N ARG A 39 -8.71 -16.28 -21.88
CA ARG A 39 -8.24 -17.61 -22.27
C ARG A 39 -9.22 -18.72 -21.91
N ALA A 40 -9.93 -18.60 -20.80
CA ALA A 40 -10.88 -19.61 -20.33
C ALA A 40 -12.23 -19.48 -21.04
N HIS A 41 -12.84 -18.30 -20.99
CA HIS A 41 -14.13 -18.03 -21.59
C HIS A 41 -14.31 -16.52 -21.86
N PRO A 42 -14.09 -16.04 -23.10
CA PRO A 42 -14.14 -14.62 -23.43
C PRO A 42 -15.40 -13.86 -22.97
N PRO A 43 -16.61 -14.44 -23.04
CA PRO A 43 -17.83 -13.75 -22.59
C PRO A 43 -17.85 -13.39 -21.09
N THR A 44 -17.20 -14.21 -20.25
CA THR A 44 -17.18 -14.03 -18.78
C THR A 44 -15.81 -13.56 -18.27
N ALA A 45 -14.92 -13.15 -19.17
CA ALA A 45 -13.56 -12.75 -18.80
C ALA A 45 -13.48 -11.59 -17.81
N TRP A 46 -14.48 -10.71 -17.80
CA TRP A 46 -14.57 -9.59 -16.87
C TRP A 46 -14.86 -10.02 -15.43
N PHE A 47 -15.48 -11.17 -15.20
CA PHE A 47 -15.67 -11.73 -13.85
C PHE A 47 -14.33 -12.15 -13.24
N ALA A 48 -13.45 -12.75 -14.05
CA ALA A 48 -12.11 -13.15 -13.60
C ALA A 48 -11.24 -11.96 -13.17
N VAL A 49 -11.51 -10.75 -13.70
CA VAL A 49 -10.90 -9.49 -13.22
C VAL A 49 -11.24 -9.22 -11.77
N LEU A 50 -12.50 -9.44 -11.37
CA LEU A 50 -12.94 -9.21 -10.00
C LEU A 50 -12.44 -10.35 -9.09
N GLU A 51 -12.53 -11.59 -9.55
CA GLU A 51 -12.11 -12.77 -8.79
C GLU A 51 -10.62 -12.77 -8.45
N ILE A 52 -9.76 -12.29 -9.35
CA ILE A 52 -8.30 -12.21 -9.10
C ILE A 52 -7.89 -10.81 -8.63
N GLY A 53 -8.48 -9.75 -9.19
CA GLY A 53 -8.12 -8.38 -8.85
C GLY A 53 -8.47 -7.99 -7.41
N ILE A 54 -9.61 -8.43 -6.89
CA ILE A 54 -10.03 -8.08 -5.52
C ILE A 54 -9.10 -8.71 -4.48
N PRO A 55 -8.80 -10.03 -4.50
CA PRO A 55 -7.86 -10.63 -3.53
C PRO A 55 -6.47 -10.03 -3.60
N VAL A 56 -5.94 -9.80 -4.81
CA VAL A 56 -4.60 -9.22 -4.99
C VAL A 56 -4.56 -7.77 -4.51
N GLY A 57 -5.63 -7.00 -4.76
CA GLY A 57 -5.79 -5.65 -4.23
C GLY A 57 -5.86 -5.61 -2.69
N LEU A 58 -6.56 -6.55 -2.07
CA LEU A 58 -6.60 -6.69 -0.61
C LEU A 58 -5.22 -7.01 -0.02
N VAL A 59 -4.49 -7.95 -0.62
CA VAL A 59 -3.11 -8.28 -0.22
C VAL A 59 -2.22 -7.05 -0.34
N GLY A 60 -2.33 -6.30 -1.43
CA GLY A 60 -1.56 -5.07 -1.61
C GLY A 60 -1.91 -3.97 -0.63
N ALA A 61 -3.19 -3.82 -0.28
CA ALA A 61 -3.62 -2.86 0.74
C ALA A 61 -3.03 -3.21 2.11
N LEU A 62 -3.05 -4.49 2.49
CA LEU A 62 -2.46 -4.98 3.74
C LEU A 62 -0.95 -4.75 3.79
N LEU A 63 -0.22 -5.11 2.73
CA LEU A 63 1.22 -4.89 2.65
C LEU A 63 1.56 -3.40 2.70
N GLY A 64 0.84 -2.58 1.93
CA GLY A 64 1.02 -1.13 1.93
C GLY A 64 0.76 -0.49 3.29
N PHE A 65 -0.27 -0.94 4.00
CA PHE A 65 -0.54 -0.51 5.37
C PHE A 65 0.60 -0.86 6.32
N LEU A 66 1.09 -2.11 6.26
CA LEU A 66 2.17 -2.61 7.10
C LEU A 66 3.46 -1.82 6.88
N PHE A 67 3.87 -1.61 5.63
CA PHE A 67 5.06 -0.82 5.32
C PHE A 67 4.91 0.65 5.75
N GLY A 68 3.72 1.22 5.59
CA GLY A 68 3.47 2.59 6.03
C GLY A 68 3.48 2.75 7.57
N LEU A 69 3.06 1.73 8.32
CA LEU A 69 3.22 1.69 9.78
C LEU A 69 4.70 1.65 10.18
N ILE A 70 5.49 0.79 9.53
CA ILE A 70 6.93 0.66 9.78
C ILE A 70 7.63 2.00 9.48
N ALA A 71 7.35 2.60 8.32
CA ALA A 71 7.92 3.89 7.93
C ALA A 71 7.56 5.00 8.93
N GLN A 72 6.31 5.04 9.39
CA GLN A 72 5.86 6.00 10.39
C GLN A 72 6.53 5.78 11.76
N TRP A 73 6.80 4.53 12.12
CA TRP A 73 7.51 4.18 13.35
C TRP A 73 8.98 4.62 13.29
N ILE A 74 9.67 4.32 12.18
CA ILE A 74 11.05 4.78 11.94
C ILE A 74 11.13 6.30 11.96
N ALA A 75 10.21 6.99 11.31
CA ALA A 75 10.19 8.46 11.27
C ALA A 75 9.90 9.11 12.64
N ARG A 76 9.42 8.34 13.62
CA ARG A 76 9.17 8.78 15.00
C ARG A 76 10.24 8.34 15.99
N ALA A 77 11.23 7.55 15.57
CA ALA A 77 12.31 7.16 16.46
C ALA A 77 12.99 8.44 16.96
N PRO A 78 13.01 8.70 18.29
CA PRO A 78 13.74 9.83 18.83
C PRO A 78 15.20 9.64 18.46
N ALA A 79 15.85 10.68 17.92
CA ALA A 79 17.29 10.67 17.77
C ALA A 79 17.88 10.36 19.15
N GLU A 80 18.68 9.29 19.25
CA GLU A 80 19.44 9.01 20.47
C GLU A 80 20.22 10.27 20.80
N ASP A 81 19.92 10.86 21.96
CA ASP A 81 20.50 12.13 22.38
C ASP A 81 22.00 11.89 22.60
N PRO A 82 22.90 12.41 21.72
CA PRO A 82 24.32 12.09 21.80
C PRO A 82 24.94 12.58 23.12
N GLU A 83 24.29 13.54 23.78
CA GLU A 83 24.68 14.11 25.06
C GLU A 83 24.49 13.13 26.23
N ALA A 84 23.52 12.20 26.15
CA ALA A 84 23.31 11.17 27.17
C ALA A 84 24.42 10.09 27.17
N ASP A 85 25.03 9.83 26.00
CA ASP A 85 26.13 8.86 25.86
C ASP A 85 27.49 9.44 26.30
N ASP A 86 27.67 10.76 26.25
CA ASP A 86 28.89 11.44 26.71
C ASP A 86 28.97 11.54 28.25
N ILE A 87 27.81 11.74 28.91
CA ILE A 87 27.69 11.75 30.38
C ILE A 87 27.88 10.34 30.97
N ALA A 88 27.50 9.28 30.24
CA ALA A 88 27.67 7.91 30.72
C ALA A 88 29.12 7.39 30.63
N ARG A 89 30.01 8.08 29.92
CA ARG A 89 31.43 7.70 29.75
C ARG A 89 32.41 8.40 30.69
N HIS A 90 31.97 9.40 31.45
CA HIS A 90 32.77 10.14 32.43
C HIS A 90 32.29 9.87 33.85
#